data_AF-A0A8J3Z699-F1
#
_entry.id   AF-A0A8J3Z699-F1
#
_cell.length_a   1.000
_cell.length_b   1.000
_cell.length_c   1.000
_cell.angle_alpha   90.00
_cell.angle_beta   90.00
_cell.angle_gamma   90.00
#
_symmetry.space_group_name_H-M   'P 1'
#
loop_
_entity.id
_entity.type
_entity.pdbx_description
1 polymer ?
#
loop_
_entity_poly.entity_id
_entity_poly.type
_entity_poly.pdbx_seq_one_letter_code
_entity_poly.pdbx_strand_id
1 'polypeptide(L)'
;MQARRHRIRQRQRLDSARDWIRSGAKITAGSYARRYGVDRYTAFDDLAALGYRIPEPARRWAQRPPATPRRRAGRRDTEPLDDDSWIMLDGRPFFVAGYTADGAPFGIFADEMPAAGDQ
;
A
#
# COMPACT_ATOMS: atom_id res chain seq x y z
N MET A 1 9.36 15.88 14.24
CA MET A 1 9.95 15.95 12.88
C MET A 1 10.32 14.54 12.45
N GLN A 2 9.60 13.91 11.51
CA GLN A 2 10.02 12.60 11.01
C GLN A 2 11.23 12.80 10.10
N ALA A 3 12.38 12.25 10.47
CA ALA A 3 13.60 12.34 9.67
C ALA A 3 13.34 11.75 8.28
N ARG A 4 13.54 12.57 7.23
CA ARG A 4 13.52 12.11 5.84
C ARG A 4 14.56 11.00 5.72
N ARG A 5 14.11 9.74 5.64
CA ARG A 5 14.98 8.60 5.42
C ARG A 5 15.74 8.84 4.11
N HIS A 6 17.07 8.92 4.18
CA HIS A 6 17.91 9.14 3.03
C HIS A 6 17.66 8.03 2.00
N ARG A 7 17.07 8.39 0.86
CA ARG A 7 16.72 7.43 -0.19
C ARG A 7 17.99 7.10 -0.98
N ILE A 8 18.55 5.92 -0.74
CA ILE A 8 19.72 5.44 -1.46
C ILE A 8 19.40 5.37 -2.97
N ARG A 9 20.27 5.97 -3.79
CA ARG A 9 20.15 5.98 -5.25
C ARG A 9 20.32 4.57 -5.80
N GLN A 10 19.63 4.25 -6.91
CA GLN A 10 19.65 2.91 -7.51
C GLN A 10 21.07 2.40 -7.77
N ARG A 11 21.94 3.23 -8.37
CA ARG A 11 23.33 2.86 -8.64
C ARG A 11 24.11 2.45 -7.39
N GLN A 12 23.94 3.18 -6.28
CA GLN A 12 24.58 2.84 -5.01
C GLN A 12 24.06 1.51 -4.43
N ARG A 13 22.77 1.22 -4.59
CA ARG A 13 22.21 -0.10 -4.21
C ARG A 13 22.79 -1.22 -5.04
N LEU A 14 22.93 -1.02 -6.35
CA LEU A 14 23.49 -2.02 -7.28
C LEU A 14 24.96 -2.32 -6.97
N ASP A 15 25.79 -1.29 -6.74
CA ASP A 15 27.19 -1.49 -6.38
C ASP A 15 27.34 -2.23 -5.04
N SER A 16 26.62 -1.79 -4.00
CA SER A 16 26.60 -2.50 -2.70
C SER A 16 26.08 -3.94 -2.82
N ALA A 17 25.08 -4.17 -3.67
CA ALA A 17 24.53 -5.50 -3.90
C ALA A 17 25.49 -6.42 -4.66
N ARG A 18 26.33 -5.89 -5.55
CA ARG A 18 27.38 -6.69 -6.23
C ARG A 18 28.36 -7.28 -5.23
N ASP A 19 28.84 -6.47 -4.28
CA ASP A 19 29.72 -6.97 -3.22
C ASP A 19 29.03 -8.00 -2.33
N TRP A 20 27.75 -7.82 -2.05
CA TRP A 20 26.97 -8.79 -1.29
C TRP A 20 26.73 -10.10 -2.05
N ILE A 21 26.50 -10.05 -3.36
CA ILE A 21 26.42 -11.26 -4.21
C ILE A 21 27.78 -11.97 -4.24
N ARG A 22 28.87 -11.21 -4.36
CA ARG A 22 30.24 -11.74 -4.37
C ARG A 22 30.60 -12.45 -3.06
N SER A 23 29.99 -12.06 -1.94
CA SER A 23 30.18 -12.75 -0.66
C SER A 23 29.56 -14.15 -0.61
N GLY A 24 28.87 -14.61 -1.68
CA GLY A 24 28.24 -15.93 -1.75
C GLY A 24 26.96 -16.05 -0.92
N ALA A 25 26.42 -14.95 -0.40
CA ALA A 25 25.20 -14.97 0.39
C ALA A 25 24.00 -15.38 -0.46
N LYS A 26 23.12 -16.24 0.09
CA LYS A 26 21.85 -16.59 -0.56
C LYS A 26 20.89 -15.40 -0.49
N ILE A 27 20.80 -14.64 -1.57
CA ILE A 27 19.94 -13.45 -1.66
C ILE A 27 18.57 -13.84 -2.24
N THR A 28 17.52 -13.30 -1.63
CA THR A 28 16.13 -13.39 -2.11
C THR A 28 15.60 -11.97 -2.32
N ALA A 29 14.55 -11.81 -3.13
CA ALA A 29 13.90 -10.50 -3.29
C ALA A 29 13.43 -9.91 -1.94
N GLY A 30 13.02 -10.77 -1.00
CA GLY A 30 12.61 -10.33 0.35
C GLY A 30 13.77 -9.85 1.22
N SER A 31 14.91 -10.56 1.22
CA SER A 31 16.09 -10.14 1.97
C SER A 31 16.72 -8.87 1.39
N TYR A 32 16.68 -8.71 0.07
CA TYR A 32 17.12 -7.49 -0.62
C TYR A 32 16.22 -6.29 -0.27
N ALA A 33 14.90 -6.47 -0.37
CA ALA A 33 13.91 -5.45 -0.04
C ALA A 33 14.09 -4.91 1.39
N ARG A 34 14.33 -5.81 2.36
CA ARG A 34 14.58 -5.42 3.77
C ARG A 34 15.87 -4.64 3.94
N ARG A 35 16.96 -5.05 3.28
CA ARG A 35 18.27 -4.40 3.42
C ARG A 35 18.28 -2.98 2.88
N TYR A 36 17.67 -2.75 1.72
CA TYR A 36 17.73 -1.44 1.04
C TYR A 36 16.45 -0.61 1.16
N GLY A 37 15.43 -1.13 1.86
CA GLY A 37 14.15 -0.42 2.05
C GLY A 37 13.38 -0.21 0.75
N VAL A 38 13.39 -1.20 -0.15
CA VAL A 38 12.68 -1.16 -1.44
C VAL A 38 11.54 -2.17 -1.47
N ASP A 39 10.59 -2.01 -2.39
CA ASP A 39 9.54 -3.01 -2.64
C ASP A 39 10.09 -4.25 -3.34
N ARG A 40 9.36 -5.37 -3.27
CA ARG A 40 9.79 -6.66 -3.84
C ARG A 40 9.92 -6.64 -5.37
N TYR A 41 9.19 -5.76 -6.07
CA TYR A 41 9.32 -5.60 -7.52
C TYR A 41 10.63 -4.86 -7.85
N THR A 42 10.93 -3.77 -7.15
CA THR A 42 12.21 -3.07 -7.30
C THR A 42 13.39 -3.96 -6.93
N ALA A 43 13.26 -4.77 -5.87
CA ALA A 43 14.27 -5.75 -5.51
C ALA A 43 14.49 -6.82 -6.60
N PHE A 44 13.41 -7.27 -7.24
CA PHE A 44 13.50 -8.22 -8.35
C PHE A 44 14.20 -7.60 -9.56
N ASP A 45 13.83 -6.36 -9.94
CA ASP A 45 14.44 -5.63 -11.05
C ASP A 45 15.95 -5.38 -10.82
N ASP A 46 16.32 -4.89 -9.63
CA ASP A 46 17.72 -4.66 -9.25
C ASP A 46 18.52 -5.99 -9.26
N LEU A 47 17.94 -7.12 -8.81
CA LEU A 47 18.60 -8.43 -8.86
C LEU A 47 18.72 -8.99 -10.29
N ALA A 48 17.72 -8.76 -11.14
CA ALA A 48 17.74 -9.15 -12.54
C ALA A 48 18.80 -8.34 -13.32
N ALA A 49 18.90 -7.04 -13.05
CA ALA A 49 19.94 -6.17 -13.62
C ALA A 49 21.36 -6.57 -13.23
N LEU A 50 21.53 -7.26 -12.10
CA LEU A 50 22.79 -7.82 -11.63
C LEU A 50 23.09 -9.22 -12.19
N GLY A 51 22.18 -9.79 -13.00
CA GLY A 51 22.32 -11.14 -13.56
C GLY A 51 22.20 -12.25 -12.50
N TYR A 52 21.66 -11.95 -11.32
CA TYR A 52 21.52 -12.93 -10.25
C TYR A 52 20.41 -13.92 -10.60
N ARG A 53 20.68 -15.23 -10.48
CA ARG A 53 19.72 -16.28 -10.83
C ARG A 53 18.60 -16.32 -9.79
N ILE A 54 17.48 -15.69 -10.11
CA ILE A 54 16.31 -15.63 -9.22
C ILE A 54 15.49 -16.93 -9.39
N PRO A 55 15.13 -17.65 -8.31
CA PRO A 55 14.34 -18.88 -8.41
C PRO A 55 12.94 -18.60 -8.98
N GLU A 56 12.41 -19.56 -9.75
CA GLU A 56 11.07 -19.56 -10.39
C GLU A 56 9.93 -18.91 -9.58
N PRO A 57 9.71 -19.23 -8.28
CA PRO A 57 8.65 -18.61 -7.47
C PRO A 57 8.78 -17.08 -7.30
N ALA A 58 9.94 -16.50 -7.60
CA ALA A 58 10.13 -15.05 -7.57
C ALA A 58 9.71 -14.36 -8.88
N ARG A 59 9.45 -15.10 -9.97
CA ARG A 59 8.91 -14.54 -11.23
C ARG A 59 7.57 -13.83 -11.05
N ARG A 60 6.83 -14.15 -9.98
CA ARG A 60 5.63 -13.41 -9.56
C ARG A 60 5.87 -11.90 -9.35
N TRP A 61 7.12 -11.49 -9.13
CA TRP A 61 7.51 -10.08 -8.96
C TRP A 61 8.06 -9.45 -10.24
N ALA A 62 8.12 -10.19 -11.35
CA ALA A 62 8.57 -9.70 -12.65
C ALA A 62 7.55 -8.76 -13.29
N GLN A 63 6.26 -9.02 -13.08
CA GLN A 63 5.20 -8.17 -13.60
C GLN A 63 4.71 -7.25 -12.48
N ARG A 64 5.09 -5.97 -12.59
CA ARG A 64 4.54 -4.93 -11.73
C ARG A 64 3.10 -4.66 -12.21
N PRO A 65 2.08 -4.72 -11.32
CA PRO A 65 0.75 -4.25 -11.66
C PRO A 65 0.85 -2.79 -12.14
N PRO A 66 -0.02 -2.34 -13.06
CA PRO A 66 -0.04 -0.94 -13.45
C PRO A 66 -0.09 -0.09 -12.20
N ALA A 67 0.74 0.96 -12.15
CA ALA A 67 0.77 1.86 -11.02
C ALA A 67 -0.63 2.46 -10.90
N THR A 68 -1.45 1.93 -10.00
CA THR A 68 -2.71 2.56 -9.64
C THR A 68 -2.32 3.98 -9.22
N PRO A 69 -2.78 5.03 -9.91
CA PRO A 69 -2.50 6.37 -9.47
C PRO A 69 -2.97 6.38 -8.01
N ARG A 70 -2.03 6.55 -7.08
CA ARG A 70 -2.40 6.98 -5.74
C ARG A 70 -3.10 8.29 -6.01
N ARG A 71 -4.44 8.28 -6.06
CA ARG A 71 -5.21 9.48 -5.76
C ARG A 71 -4.51 9.98 -4.52
N ARG A 72 -3.85 11.14 -4.64
CA ARG A 72 -3.35 11.84 -3.47
C ARG A 72 -4.51 11.74 -2.52
N ALA A 73 -4.32 11.07 -1.39
CA ALA A 73 -5.29 11.14 -0.31
C ALA A 73 -5.39 12.64 -0.06
N GLY A 74 -6.38 13.26 -0.70
CA GLY A 74 -6.79 14.60 -0.42
C GLY A 74 -7.33 14.44 0.97
N ARG A 75 -6.47 14.71 1.95
CA ARG A 75 -6.83 15.35 3.20
C ARG A 75 -8.22 14.94 3.69
N ARG A 76 -8.36 13.76 4.30
CA ARG A 76 -9.52 13.41 5.13
C ARG A 76 -9.22 12.24 6.08
N ASP A 77 -8.02 12.25 6.63
CA ASP A 77 -7.82 11.74 7.98
C ASP A 77 -7.85 13.01 8.85
N THR A 78 -8.82 13.13 9.74
CA THR A 78 -9.12 14.30 10.62
C THR A 78 -9.99 15.41 10.01
N GLU A 79 -11.20 15.10 9.53
CA GLU A 79 -12.34 16.02 9.82
C GLU A 79 -13.09 15.41 11.01
N PRO A 80 -13.62 16.22 11.94
CA PRO A 80 -14.54 15.72 12.96
C PRO A 80 -15.70 14.99 12.29
N LEU A 81 -16.36 14.10 13.01
CA LEU A 81 -17.67 13.58 12.63
C LEU A 81 -18.67 14.75 12.63
N ASP A 82 -18.61 15.61 11.63
CA ASP A 82 -19.59 16.65 11.38
C ASP A 82 -20.83 16.02 10.71
N ASP A 83 -21.97 16.70 10.85
CA ASP A 83 -23.34 16.31 10.45
C ASP A 83 -23.54 15.80 9.00
N ASP A 84 -22.49 15.83 8.17
CA ASP A 84 -22.44 15.35 6.78
C ASP A 84 -22.33 13.82 6.62
N SER A 85 -22.42 13.05 7.71
CA SER A 85 -22.39 11.57 7.65
C SER A 85 -23.72 10.96 7.18
N TRP A 86 -24.78 11.75 7.04
CA TRP A 86 -26.09 11.32 6.54
C TRP A 86 -26.29 11.71 5.07
N ILE A 87 -26.61 10.73 4.24
CA ILE A 87 -26.94 10.93 2.82
C ILE A 87 -28.36 10.45 2.52
N MET A 88 -28.94 10.94 1.42
CA MET A 88 -30.19 10.40 0.87
C MET A 88 -29.85 9.32 -0.16
N LEU A 89 -30.17 8.06 0.15
CA LEU A 89 -30.00 6.93 -0.76
C LEU A 89 -31.39 6.33 -1.04
N ASP A 90 -31.80 6.30 -2.31
CA ASP A 90 -33.16 5.89 -2.72
C ASP A 90 -34.30 6.60 -1.97
N GLY A 91 -34.10 7.90 -1.68
CA GLY A 91 -35.07 8.72 -0.95
C GLY A 91 -35.16 8.42 0.56
N ARG A 92 -34.28 7.56 1.09
CA ARG A 92 -34.20 7.23 2.52
C ARG A 92 -32.92 7.80 3.15
N PRO A 93 -32.98 8.29 4.39
CA PRO A 93 -31.78 8.72 5.12
C PRO A 93 -30.89 7.52 5.45
N PHE A 94 -29.62 7.61 5.06
CA PHE A 94 -28.61 6.58 5.20
C PHE A 94 -27.37 7.16 5.89
N PHE A 95 -26.97 6.57 7.01
CA PHE A 95 -25.77 6.93 7.73
C PHE A 95 -24.57 6.22 7.11
N VAL A 96 -23.57 6.97 6.66
CA VAL A 96 -22.36 6.44 6.05
C VAL A 96 -21.32 6.14 7.13
N ALA A 97 -21.16 4.85 7.44
CA ALA A 97 -20.09 4.37 8.34
C ALA A 97 -18.71 4.36 7.65
N GLY A 98 -18.70 4.31 6.32
CA GLY A 98 -17.48 4.39 5.52
C GLY A 98 -17.72 4.16 4.03
N TYR A 99 -16.64 4.10 3.25
CA TYR A 99 -16.67 3.85 1.82
C TYR A 99 -15.84 2.62 1.46
N THR A 100 -16.33 1.80 0.54
CA THR A 100 -15.58 0.67 -0.01
C THR A 100 -14.41 1.15 -0.86
N ALA A 101 -13.51 0.24 -1.23
CA ALA A 101 -12.38 0.55 -2.11
C ALA A 101 -12.80 1.10 -3.49
N ASP A 102 -14.03 0.82 -3.92
CA ASP A 102 -14.62 1.33 -5.17
C ASP A 102 -15.37 2.67 -4.98
N GLY A 103 -15.51 3.13 -3.73
CA GLY A 103 -16.22 4.37 -3.39
C GLY A 103 -17.71 4.22 -3.15
N ALA A 104 -18.22 2.98 -3.08
CA ALA A 104 -19.60 2.75 -2.65
C ALA A 104 -19.73 2.99 -1.14
N PRO A 105 -20.68 3.83 -0.67
CA PRO A 105 -20.93 4.02 0.75
C PRO A 105 -21.47 2.74 1.38
N PHE A 106 -21.04 2.43 2.60
CA PHE A 106 -21.63 1.38 3.43
C PHE A 106 -21.95 1.94 4.81
N GLY A 107 -22.99 1.38 5.44
CA GLY A 107 -23.59 1.98 6.61
C GLY A 107 -24.99 1.44 6.85
N ILE A 108 -25.83 2.23 7.52
CA ILE A 108 -27.14 1.80 8.01
C ILE A 108 -28.22 2.81 7.64
N PHE A 109 -29.41 2.35 7.25
CA PHE A 109 -30.55 3.23 7.07
C PHE A 109 -31.06 3.70 8.44
N ALA A 110 -31.58 4.93 8.53
CA ALA A 110 -32.14 5.43 9.80
C ALA A 110 -33.24 4.53 10.37
N ASP A 111 -34.00 3.89 9.46
CA ASP A 111 -35.10 2.96 9.76
C ASP A 111 -34.62 1.59 10.30
N GLU A 112 -33.36 1.23 10.04
CA GLU A 112 -32.73 0.01 10.55
C GLU A 112 -31.95 0.24 11.85
N MET A 113 -31.79 1.50 12.26
CA MET A 113 -31.18 1.82 13.52
C MET A 113 -32.10 1.31 14.64
N PRO A 114 -31.62 0.42 15.53
CA PRO A 114 -32.42 0.00 16.67
C PRO A 114 -32.75 1.26 17.47
N ALA A 115 -34.03 1.50 17.72
CA ALA A 115 -34.45 2.54 18.64
C ALA A 115 -33.68 2.29 19.94
N ALA A 116 -32.82 3.24 20.32
CA ALA A 116 -32.19 3.23 21.63
C ALA A 116 -33.30 3.48 22.66
N GLY A 117 -34.00 2.41 22.99
CA GLY A 117 -35.04 2.34 24.01
C GLY A 117 -34.77 1.11 24.86
N ASP A 118 -34.13 1.34 26.01
CA ASP A 118 -34.76 1.26 27.33
C ASP A 118 -33.68 0.95 28.38
N GLN A 119 -33.30 1.96 29.17
CA GLN A 119 -32.75 1.75 30.52
C GLN A 119 -33.22 2.86 31.45
#